data_AF-A0A0P9QCC9-F1
#
_entry.id   AF-A0A0P9QCC9-F1
#
_cell.length_a   1.000
_cell.length_b   1.000
_cell.length_c   1.000
_cell.angle_alpha   90.00
_cell.angle_beta   90.00
_cell.angle_gamma   90.00
#
_symmetry.space_group_name_H-M   'P 1'
#
loop_
_entity.id
_entity.type
_entity.pdbx_description
1 polymer ?
#
loop_
_entity_poly.entity_id
_entity_poly.type
_entity_poly.pdbx_seq_one_letter_code
_entity_poly.pdbx_strand_id
1 'polypeptide(L)'
;MQLCLLRYPGYALASDSLLPDPVIEWVARQVQAAPDSWAKYGERDVTRREHAQELRTYLGLLPFGLSDFRALVRELTDLAHQTDKGLLLAGQALESLRQQKTNCPP
;
A
#
# COMPACT_ATOMS: atom_id res chain seq x y z
N MET A 1 -11.11 -0.94 -3.35
CA MET A 1 -10.13 -1.12 -2.26
C MET A 1 -8.67 -1.00 -2.70
N GLN A 2 -8.21 -1.72 -3.73
CA GLN A 2 -6.79 -1.66 -4.17
C GLN A 2 -6.28 -0.23 -4.41
N LEU A 3 -7.05 0.58 -5.15
CA LEU A 3 -6.72 1.98 -5.39
C LEU A 3 -6.55 2.77 -4.08
N CYS A 4 -7.42 2.54 -3.10
CA CYS A 4 -7.35 3.22 -1.81
C CYS A 4 -6.04 2.89 -1.09
N LEU A 5 -5.71 1.60 -0.96
CA LEU A 5 -4.50 1.12 -0.29
C LEU A 5 -3.20 1.58 -0.99
N LEU A 6 -3.18 1.56 -2.32
CA LEU A 6 -2.04 2.03 -3.11
C LEU A 6 -1.87 3.55 -3.04
N ARG A 7 -2.97 4.31 -2.92
CA ARG A 7 -2.91 5.77 -2.79
C ARG A 7 -2.51 6.18 -1.37
N TYR A 8 -3.01 5.47 -0.36
CA TYR A 8 -2.63 5.62 1.03
C TYR A 8 -3.03 4.33 1.80
N PRO A 9 -2.08 3.60 2.41
CA PRO A 9 -0.74 4.06 2.81
C PRO A 9 0.38 3.80 1.78
N GLY A 10 0.09 3.30 0.58
CA GLY A 10 1.10 2.91 -0.41
C GLY A 10 1.34 1.39 -0.48
N TYR A 11 0.43 0.60 0.07
CA TYR A 11 0.52 -0.85 0.13
C TYR A 11 -0.29 -1.51 -0.97
N ALA A 12 0.27 -2.60 -1.52
CA ALA A 12 -0.49 -3.48 -2.40
C ALA A 12 -1.46 -4.34 -1.57
N LEU A 13 -2.65 -4.60 -2.13
CA LEU A 13 -3.59 -5.53 -1.54
C LEU A 13 -3.04 -6.97 -1.65
N ALA A 14 -2.74 -7.59 -0.51
CA ALA A 14 -2.34 -9.00 -0.46
C ALA A 14 -3.56 -9.93 -0.62
N SER A 15 -3.31 -11.19 -1.00
CA SER A 15 -4.36 -12.19 -1.24
C SER A 15 -5.17 -12.55 0.02
N ASP A 16 -4.55 -12.41 1.18
CA ASP A 16 -5.08 -12.72 2.52
C ASP A 16 -5.42 -11.45 3.33
N SER A 17 -5.47 -10.28 2.69
CA SER A 17 -5.76 -9.02 3.36
C SER A 17 -7.17 -9.01 3.97
N LEU A 18 -7.23 -8.96 5.30
CA LEU A 18 -8.46 -8.72 6.04
C LEU A 18 -8.71 -7.22 6.15
N LEU A 19 -9.69 -6.72 5.39
CA LEU A 19 -10.12 -5.32 5.45
C LEU A 19 -11.36 -5.19 6.33
N PRO A 20 -11.43 -4.20 7.23
CA PRO A 20 -12.61 -4.01 8.07
C PRO A 20 -13.86 -3.70 7.24
N ASP A 21 -14.97 -4.38 7.52
CA ASP A 21 -16.25 -4.20 6.83
C ASP A 21 -16.72 -2.74 6.76
N PRO A 22 -16.60 -1.90 7.82
CA PRO A 22 -17.01 -0.50 7.73
C PRO A 22 -16.28 0.28 6.63
N VAL A 23 -15.04 -0.08 6.32
CA VAL A 23 -14.25 0.57 5.27
C VAL A 23 -14.75 0.11 3.90
N ILE A 24 -15.02 -1.19 3.73
CA ILE A 24 -15.56 -1.74 2.48
C ILE A 24 -16.92 -1.11 2.18
N GLU A 25 -17.83 -1.08 3.16
CA GLU A 25 -19.15 -0.46 3.03
C GLU A 25 -19.07 1.03 2.68
N TRP A 26 -18.15 1.75 3.32
CA TRP A 26 -17.95 3.17 3.05
C TRP A 26 -17.47 3.39 1.60
N VAL A 27 -16.45 2.66 1.15
CA VAL A 27 -15.94 2.79 -0.23
C VAL A 27 -16.98 2.34 -1.25
N ALA A 28 -17.68 1.24 -1.01
CA ALA A 28 -18.69 0.69 -1.91
C ALA A 28 -19.81 1.71 -2.19
N ARG A 29 -20.25 2.45 -1.16
CA ARG A 29 -21.21 3.55 -1.32
C ARG A 29 -20.70 4.67 -2.23
N GLN A 30 -19.41 5.04 -2.12
CA GLN A 30 -18.83 6.11 -2.96
C GLN A 30 -18.80 5.74 -4.45
N VAL A 31 -18.63 4.45 -4.76
CA VAL A 31 -18.55 3.95 -6.14
C VAL A 31 -19.86 3.31 -6.62
N GLN A 32 -20.95 3.45 -5.85
CA GLN A 32 -22.27 2.87 -6.14
C GLN A 32 -22.23 1.35 -6.39
N ALA A 33 -21.40 0.63 -5.63
CA ALA A 33 -21.30 -0.83 -5.69
C ALA A 33 -21.95 -1.48 -4.47
N ALA A 34 -22.35 -2.76 -4.62
CA ALA A 34 -22.78 -3.58 -3.49
C ALA A 34 -21.57 -4.00 -2.64
N PRO A 35 -21.57 -3.80 -1.30
CA PRO A 35 -20.47 -4.23 -0.43
C PRO A 35 -20.13 -5.72 -0.58
N ASP A 36 -21.15 -6.58 -0.71
CA ASP A 36 -21.01 -8.04 -0.88
C ASP A 36 -20.24 -8.45 -2.14
N SER A 37 -20.12 -7.55 -3.12
CA SER A 37 -19.29 -7.79 -4.31
C SER A 37 -17.81 -7.91 -3.95
N TRP A 38 -17.39 -7.36 -2.80
CA TRP A 38 -16.01 -7.46 -2.31
C TRP A 38 -15.60 -8.91 -2.05
N ALA A 39 -16.49 -9.75 -1.51
CA ALA A 39 -16.18 -11.16 -1.23
C ALA A 39 -15.84 -11.96 -2.51
N LYS A 40 -16.36 -11.52 -3.66
CA LYS A 40 -16.11 -12.12 -4.98
C LYS A 40 -14.92 -11.47 -5.71
N TYR A 41 -14.45 -10.32 -5.22
CA TYR A 41 -13.38 -9.57 -5.86
C TYR A 41 -12.05 -10.28 -5.67
N GLY A 42 -11.45 -10.70 -6.78
CA GLY A 42 -10.15 -11.37 -6.75
C GLY A 42 -10.22 -12.82 -6.27
N GLU A 43 -11.36 -13.52 -6.45
CA GLU A 43 -11.42 -15.00 -6.38
C GLU A 43 -10.35 -15.66 -7.28
N ARG A 44 -9.97 -14.98 -8.38
CA ARG A 44 -8.80 -15.31 -9.18
C ARG A 44 -7.67 -14.32 -8.91
N ASP A 45 -6.54 -14.83 -8.45
CA ASP A 45 -5.32 -14.06 -8.21
C ASP A 45 -4.80 -13.29 -9.44
N VAL A 46 -5.13 -13.75 -10.65
CA VAL A 46 -4.71 -13.09 -11.91
C VAL A 46 -5.37 -11.72 -12.03
N THR A 47 -6.69 -11.63 -11.89
CA THR A 47 -7.45 -10.38 -11.98
C THR A 47 -7.00 -9.36 -10.92
N ARG A 48 -6.69 -9.82 -9.70
CA ARG A 48 -6.17 -8.94 -8.64
C ARG A 48 -4.81 -8.33 -9.02
N ARG A 49 -3.92 -9.14 -9.62
CA ARG A 49 -2.58 -8.71 -10.04
C ARG A 49 -2.61 -7.79 -11.25
N GLU A 50 -3.46 -8.07 -12.24
CA GLU A 50 -3.66 -7.21 -13.41
C GLU A 50 -4.14 -5.82 -13.00
N HIS A 51 -5.20 -5.74 -12.19
CA HIS A 51 -5.70 -4.46 -11.67
C HIS A 51 -4.63 -3.73 -10.82
N ALA A 52 -3.84 -4.44 -10.02
CA ALA A 52 -2.76 -3.82 -9.26
C ALA A 52 -1.70 -3.20 -10.18
N GLN A 53 -1.39 -3.85 -11.31
CA GLN A 53 -0.45 -3.34 -12.29
C GLN A 53 -0.98 -2.09 -13.00
N GLU A 54 -2.24 -2.11 -13.44
CA GLU A 54 -2.90 -0.95 -14.04
C GLU A 54 -2.92 0.25 -13.08
N LEU A 55 -3.26 0.00 -11.81
CA LEU A 55 -3.30 1.03 -10.77
C LEU A 55 -1.91 1.63 -10.49
N ARG A 56 -0.86 0.81 -10.46
CA ARG A 56 0.52 1.30 -10.30
C ARG A 56 0.93 2.22 -11.46
N THR A 57 0.62 1.83 -12.70
CA THR A 57 0.84 2.68 -13.87
C THR A 57 0.05 3.97 -13.77
N TYR A 58 -1.24 3.90 -13.42
CA TYR A 58 -2.11 5.07 -13.26
C TYR A 58 -1.61 6.04 -12.18
N LEU A 59 -1.12 5.52 -11.05
CA LEU A 59 -0.61 6.31 -9.94
C LEU A 59 0.85 6.77 -10.14
N GLY A 60 1.54 6.27 -11.17
CA GLY A 60 2.96 6.53 -11.40
C GLY A 60 3.86 5.96 -10.30
N LEU A 61 3.50 4.79 -9.75
CA LEU A 61 4.22 4.15 -8.66
C LEU A 61 5.38 3.32 -9.21
N LEU A 62 6.56 3.51 -8.64
CA LEU A 62 7.76 2.73 -8.94
C LEU A 62 7.80 1.45 -8.08
N PRO A 63 8.32 0.34 -8.62
CA PRO A 63 8.56 -0.86 -7.83
C PRO A 63 9.65 -0.60 -6.79
N PHE A 64 9.46 -1.12 -5.59
CA PHE A 64 10.50 -1.09 -4.55
C PHE A 64 11.64 -2.05 -4.91
N GLY A 65 12.87 -1.53 -4.89
CA GLY A 65 14.08 -2.29 -5.18
C GLY A 65 15.15 -2.18 -4.10
N LEU A 66 16.27 -2.87 -4.34
CA LEU A 66 17.42 -2.89 -3.41
C LEU A 66 18.07 -1.50 -3.24
N SER A 67 18.00 -0.63 -4.25
CA SER A 67 18.45 0.76 -4.13
C SER A 67 17.64 1.53 -3.10
N ASP A 68 16.32 1.38 -3.16
CA ASP A 68 15.37 2.09 -2.28
C ASP A 68 15.52 1.57 -0.85
N PHE A 69 15.65 0.24 -0.68
CA PHE A 69 15.96 -0.36 0.61
C PHE A 69 17.23 0.23 1.24
N ARG A 70 18.33 0.31 0.49
CA ARG A 70 19.58 0.88 1.01
C ARG A 70 19.47 2.36 1.33
N ALA A 71 18.72 3.13 0.53
CA ALA A 71 18.45 4.54 0.80
C ALA A 71 17.64 4.70 2.09
N LEU A 72 16.58 3.90 2.25
CA LEU A 72 15.69 3.90 3.40
C LEU A 72 16.42 3.50 4.69
N VAL A 73 17.25 2.44 4.65
CA VAL A 73 18.06 2.03 5.81
C VAL A 73 19.00 3.14 6.24
N ARG A 74 19.69 3.79 5.29
CA ARG A 74 20.58 4.92 5.61
C ARG A 74 19.82 6.06 6.27
N GLU A 75 18.68 6.47 5.70
CA GLU A 75 17.85 7.54 6.25
C GLU A 75 17.35 7.22 7.66
N LEU A 76 16.81 6.02 7.87
CA LEU A 76 16.25 5.60 9.15
C LEU A 76 17.31 5.34 10.22
N THR A 77 18.54 5.02 9.82
CA THR A 77 19.64 4.79 10.77
C THR A 77 19.91 6.06 11.58
N ASP A 78 19.96 7.23 10.93
CA ASP A 78 20.19 8.50 11.63
C ASP A 78 19.06 8.83 12.63
N LEU A 79 17.81 8.49 12.27
CA LEU A 79 16.65 8.66 13.14
C LEU A 79 16.67 7.66 14.31
N ALA A 80 17.05 6.41 14.07
CA ALA A 80 17.11 5.35 15.09
C ALA A 80 18.15 5.63 16.17
N HIS A 81 19.21 6.39 15.87
CA HIS A 81 20.15 6.87 16.90
C HIS A 81 19.51 7.88 17.87
N GLN A 82 18.44 8.55 17.45
CA GLN A 82 17.76 9.62 18.19
C GLN A 82 16.47 9.14 18.86
N THR A 83 15.94 7.97 18.47
CA THR A 83 14.72 7.41 19.04
C THR A 83 14.74 5.89 19.11
N ASP A 84 14.26 5.37 20.23
CA ASP A 84 13.94 3.96 20.46
C ASP A 84 12.50 3.58 20.03
N LYS A 85 11.73 4.55 19.54
CA LYS A 85 10.32 4.34 19.14
C LYS A 85 10.24 3.79 17.71
N GLY A 86 10.13 2.47 17.59
CA GLY A 86 9.97 1.78 16.30
C GLY A 86 8.81 2.31 15.43
N LEU A 87 7.73 2.81 16.05
CA LEU A 87 6.61 3.41 15.32
C LEU A 87 6.99 4.69 14.56
N LEU A 88 7.90 5.51 15.13
CA LEU A 88 8.39 6.72 14.44
C LEU A 88 9.24 6.36 13.22
N LEU A 89 10.06 5.31 13.34
CA LEU A 89 10.83 4.79 12.21
C LEU A 89 9.91 4.27 11.10
N ALA A 90 8.87 3.50 11.44
CA ALA A 90 7.90 3.01 10.46
C ALA A 90 7.13 4.16 9.80
N GLY A 91 6.70 5.16 10.56
CA GLY A 91 6.02 6.34 10.02
C GLY A 91 6.90 7.13 9.05
N GLN A 92 8.16 7.38 9.43
CA GLN A 92 9.13 8.03 8.55
C GLN A 92 9.38 7.20 7.29
N ALA A 93 9.52 5.88 7.42
CA ALA A 93 9.76 5.00 6.30
C ALA A 93 8.65 5.10 5.24
N LEU A 94 7.40 5.09 5.69
CA LEU A 94 6.24 5.22 4.81
C LEU A 94 6.18 6.58 4.12
N GLU A 95 6.50 7.63 4.85
CA GLU A 95 6.53 8.98 4.29
C GLU A 95 7.60 9.12 3.21
N SER A 96 8.81 8.59 3.43
CA SER A 96 9.90 8.64 2.46
C SER A 96 9.58 7.87 1.18
N LEU A 97 8.99 6.67 1.30
CA LEU A 97 8.53 5.90 0.15
C LEU A 97 7.43 6.63 -0.63
N ARG A 98 6.50 7.28 0.07
CA ARG A 98 5.43 8.07 -0.54
C ARG A 98 5.96 9.26 -1.33
N GLN A 99 6.95 9.98 -0.79
CA GLN A 99 7.59 11.11 -1.48
C GLN A 99 8.31 10.65 -2.75
N GLN A 100 8.90 9.46 -2.74
CA GLN A 100 9.58 8.85 -3.88
C GLN A 100 8.62 8.18 -4.87
N LYS A 101 7.32 8.11 -4.55
CA LYS A 101 6.30 7.33 -5.27
C LYS A 101 6.70 5.86 -5.43
N THR A 102 7.39 5.32 -4.44
CA THR A 102 7.79 3.92 -4.42
C THR A 102 6.76 3.12 -3.64
N ASN A 103 6.37 1.96 -4.15
CA ASN A 103 5.49 1.05 -3.39
C ASN A 103 6.13 0.62 -2.07
N CYS A 104 5.31 0.31 -1.07
CA CYS A 104 5.84 -0.36 0.11
C CYS A 104 6.43 -1.73 -0.25
N PRO A 105 7.51 -2.16 0.43
CA PRO A 105 7.98 -3.54 0.32
C PRO A 105 6.84 -4.51 0.71
N PRO A 106 6.81 -5.71 0.11
CA PRO A 106 5.87 -6.77 0.48
C PRO A 106 6.09 -7.26 1.91
#